data_AF-A0A9X5YUE9-F1
#
_entry.id   AF-A0A9X5YUE9-F1
#
_cell.length_a   1.000
_cell.length_b   1.000
_cell.length_c   1.000
_cell.angle_alpha   90.00
_cell.angle_beta   90.00
_cell.angle_gamma   90.00
#
_symmetry.space_group_name_H-M   'P 1'
#
loop_
_entity.id
_entity.type
_entity.pdbx_description
1 polymer ?
#
loop_
_entity_poly.entity_id
_entity_poly.type
_entity_poly.pdbx_seq_one_letter_code
_entity_poly.pdbx_strand_id
1 'polypeptide(L)'
;MHFRNEHGEGRLGLFFLPQRWDGEPVNAEPHKCSRIAWFPMGALPDNTYPYTRLGVELYATSRNFAVHGWNITGSQSGPADG
;
A
#
# COMPACT_ATOMS: atom_id res chain seq x y z
N MET A 1 3.61 2.80 -5.16
CA MET A 1 4.54 2.23 -4.16
C MET A 1 5.25 1.04 -4.78
N HIS A 2 6.58 0.97 -4.63
CA HIS A 2 7.35 -0.21 -5.02
C HIS A 2 7.45 -1.16 -3.83
N PHE A 3 6.99 -2.39 -4.01
CA PHE A 3 6.97 -3.39 -2.96
C PHE A 3 7.68 -4.65 -3.44
N ARG A 4 8.56 -5.18 -2.60
CA ARG A 4 9.17 -6.48 -2.79
C ARG A 4 8.78 -7.36 -1.62
N ASN A 5 8.17 -8.52 -1.89
CA ASN A 5 7.78 -9.45 -0.82
C ASN A 5 9.00 -10.23 -0.31
N GLU A 6 8.80 -11.03 0.73
CA GLU A 6 9.83 -11.87 1.34
C GLU A 6 10.40 -12.95 0.38
N HIS A 7 9.63 -13.34 -0.63
CA HIS A 7 10.08 -14.23 -1.71
C HIS A 7 10.89 -13.51 -2.80
N GLY A 8 11.08 -12.19 -2.66
CA GLY A 8 11.87 -11.38 -3.58
C GLY A 8 11.13 -10.90 -4.83
N GLU A 9 9.82 -11.12 -4.92
CA GLU A 9 8.99 -10.72 -6.05
C GLU A 9 8.62 -9.24 -5.97
N GLY A 10 8.81 -8.52 -7.08
CA GLY A 10 8.43 -7.12 -7.21
C GLY A 10 6.96 -6.93 -7.57
N ARG A 11 6.33 -5.94 -6.94
CA ARG A 11 5.00 -5.43 -7.28
C ARG A 11 5.05 -3.90 -7.32
N LEU A 12 4.37 -3.33 -8.31
CA LEU A 12 3.92 -1.95 -8.26
C LEU A 12 2.48 -2.00 -7.77
N GLY A 13 2.16 -1.28 -6.70
CA GLY A 13 0.77 -1.02 -6.41
C GLY A 13 0.45 0.47 -6.42
N LEU A 14 -0.80 0.69 -6.81
CA LEU A 14 -1.41 1.97 -7.06
C LEU A 14 -2.62 2.06 -6.13
N PHE A 15 -2.75 3.18 -5.44
CA PHE A 15 -3.86 3.43 -4.53
C PHE A 15 -4.63 4.63 -5.04
N PHE A 16 -5.96 4.55 -4.96
CA PHE A 16 -6.85 5.58 -5.43
C PHE A 16 -7.86 5.88 -4.32
N LEU A 17 -8.14 7.17 -4.12
CA LEU A 17 -9.24 7.62 -3.28
C LEU A 17 -10.41 7.98 -4.19
N PRO A 18 -11.51 7.21 -4.18
CA PRO A 18 -12.71 7.62 -4.91
C PRO A 18 -13.28 8.90 -4.29
N GLN A 19 -13.50 9.93 -5.11
CA GLN A 19 -14.10 11.19 -4.66
C GLN A 19 -15.64 11.17 -4.71
N ARG A 20 -16.21 10.23 -5.47
CA ARG A 20 -17.66 10.08 -5.68
C ARG A 20 -17.98 8.61 -5.91
N TRP A 21 -19.05 8.14 -5.29
CA TRP A 21 -19.68 6.84 -5.54
C TRP A 21 -21.17 6.92 -5.18
N ASP A 22 -21.94 5.91 -5.61
CA ASP A 22 -23.36 5.77 -5.29
C ASP A 22 -23.62 4.36 -4.74
N GLY A 23 -24.60 4.26 -3.84
CA GLY A 23 -24.91 3.03 -3.10
C GLY A 23 -23.88 2.62 -2.04
N GLU A 24 -24.05 1.42 -1.50
CA GLU A 24 -23.20 0.84 -0.46
C GLU A 24 -22.27 -0.25 -1.04
N PRO A 25 -20.97 -0.28 -0.66
CA PRO A 25 -20.07 -1.36 -1.07
C PRO A 25 -20.55 -2.74 -0.60
N VAL A 26 -20.60 -3.70 -1.53
CA VAL A 26 -20.99 -5.09 -1.26
C VAL A 26 -19.87 -6.06 -1.63
N ASN A 27 -19.86 -7.23 -1.00
CA ASN A 27 -18.97 -8.32 -1.38
C ASN A 27 -19.48 -8.98 -2.67
N ALA A 28 -18.96 -8.55 -3.82
CA ALA A 28 -19.35 -9.05 -5.13
C ALA A 28 -18.75 -10.43 -5.49
N GLU A 29 -17.77 -10.93 -4.72
CA GLU A 29 -17.12 -12.22 -4.97
C GLU A 29 -17.08 -13.11 -3.72
N PRO A 30 -18.23 -13.58 -3.17
CA PRO A 30 -18.26 -14.34 -1.91
C PRO A 30 -17.46 -15.64 -1.90
N HIS A 31 -17.19 -16.20 -3.09
CA HIS A 31 -16.38 -17.41 -3.26
C HIS A 31 -14.87 -17.16 -3.14
N LYS A 32 -14.43 -15.89 -3.14
CA LYS A 32 -13.03 -15.48 -3.00
C LYS A 32 -12.80 -14.58 -1.79
N CYS A 33 -13.77 -13.73 -1.47
CA CYS A 33 -13.71 -12.78 -0.36
C CYS A 33 -14.71 -13.19 0.70
N SER A 34 -14.27 -13.35 1.95
CA SER A 34 -15.16 -13.78 3.04
C SER A 34 -16.10 -12.68 3.51
N ARG A 35 -15.64 -11.41 3.54
CA ARG A 35 -16.43 -10.26 3.97
C ARG A 35 -15.86 -8.92 3.51
N ILE A 36 -16.72 -7.92 3.50
CA ILE A 36 -16.36 -6.49 3.44
C ILE A 36 -16.77 -5.82 4.75
N ALA A 37 -15.95 -4.89 5.27
CA ALA A 37 -16.23 -4.17 6.49
C ALA A 37 -15.50 -2.83 6.52
N TRP A 38 -16.06 -1.86 7.25
CA TRP A 38 -15.45 -0.56 7.51
C TRP A 38 -14.60 -0.59 8.77
N PHE A 39 -13.42 0.03 8.72
CA PHE A 39 -12.52 0.17 9.87
C PHE A 39 -12.02 1.63 9.96
N PRO A 40 -11.77 2.15 11.17
CA PRO A 40 -11.10 3.44 11.31
C PRO A 40 -9.71 3.39 10.67
N MET A 41 -9.28 4.46 10.02
CA MET A 41 -7.97 4.50 9.34
C MET A 41 -6.80 4.20 10.28
N GLY A 42 -6.87 4.62 11.55
CA GLY A 42 -5.86 4.35 12.57
C GLY A 42 -5.99 3.00 13.29
N ALA A 43 -6.99 2.18 12.93
CA ALA A 43 -7.31 0.93 13.61
C ALA A 43 -7.64 -0.19 12.62
N LEU A 44 -6.80 -0.36 11.59
CA LEU A 44 -6.90 -1.48 10.66
C LEU A 44 -6.59 -2.81 11.37
N PRO A 45 -7.28 -3.92 11.03
CA PRO A 45 -7.02 -5.24 11.62
C PRO A 45 -5.55 -5.65 11.56
N ASP A 46 -5.03 -6.31 12.60
CA ASP A 46 -3.61 -6.71 12.68
C ASP A 46 -3.18 -7.62 11.52
N ASN A 47 -4.09 -8.46 11.02
CA ASN A 47 -3.86 -9.33 9.87
C ASN A 47 -4.01 -8.61 8.50
N THR A 48 -4.11 -7.27 8.47
CA THR A 48 -4.10 -6.51 7.22
C THR A 48 -2.76 -6.71 6.52
N TYR A 49 -2.81 -7.09 5.24
CA TYR A 49 -1.60 -7.36 4.47
C TYR A 49 -0.67 -6.13 4.44
N PRO A 50 0.67 -6.30 4.63
CA PRO A 50 1.58 -5.17 4.88
C PRO A 50 1.55 -4.05 3.83
N TYR A 51 1.49 -4.43 2.55
CA TYR A 51 1.42 -3.47 1.46
C TYR A 51 0.16 -2.59 1.52
N THR A 52 -1.00 -3.17 1.85
CA THR A 52 -2.27 -2.45 1.97
C THR A 52 -2.22 -1.48 3.14
N ARG A 53 -1.70 -1.91 4.29
CA ARG A 53 -1.51 -1.05 5.48
C ARG A 53 -0.64 0.16 5.14
N LEU A 54 0.50 -0.06 4.48
CA LEU A 54 1.40 1.01 4.07
C LEU A 54 0.72 2.01 3.10
N GLY A 55 -0.18 1.55 2.23
CA GLY A 55 -0.95 2.42 1.34
C GLY A 55 -1.86 3.39 2.09
N VAL A 56 -2.56 2.90 3.11
CA VAL A 56 -3.42 3.72 3.97
C VAL A 56 -2.58 4.72 4.79
N GLU A 57 -1.43 4.29 5.32
CA GLU A 57 -0.50 5.17 6.06
C GLU A 57 0.07 6.30 5.19
N LEU A 58 0.42 6.01 3.94
CA LEU A 58 0.89 7.02 3.00
C LEU A 58 -0.19 8.08 2.75
N TYR A 59 -1.44 7.65 2.52
CA TYR A 59 -2.57 8.55 2.38
C TYR A 59 -2.76 9.42 3.64
N ALA A 60 -2.77 8.80 4.82
CA ALA A 60 -2.93 9.51 6.10
C ALA A 60 -1.80 10.52 6.40
N THR A 61 -0.62 10.30 5.82
CA THR A 61 0.56 11.18 5.99
C THR A 61 0.81 12.10 4.79
N SER A 62 -0.13 12.20 3.84
CA SER A 62 0.00 13.01 2.63
C SER A 62 1.25 12.71 1.79
N ARG A 63 1.69 11.44 1.79
CA ARG A 63 2.81 10.95 0.98
C ARG A 63 2.28 10.11 -0.19
N ASN A 64 2.90 10.25 -1.36
CA ASN A 64 2.46 9.55 -2.57
C ASN A 64 3.45 8.47 -3.06
N PHE A 65 4.59 8.31 -2.38
CA PHE A 65 5.65 7.38 -2.77
C PHE A 65 6.26 6.65 -1.58
N ALA A 66 6.56 5.36 -1.78
CA ALA A 66 7.37 4.55 -0.88
C ALA A 66 7.99 3.37 -1.63
N VAL A 67 9.09 2.88 -1.06
CA VAL A 67 9.81 1.68 -1.46
C VAL A 67 9.88 0.75 -0.24
N HIS A 68 9.49 -0.51 -0.39
CA HIS A 68 9.47 -1.49 0.69
C HIS A 68 10.09 -2.83 0.25
N GLY A 69 10.88 -3.45 1.13
CA GLY A 69 11.49 -4.77 0.90
C GLY A 69 12.68 -4.77 -0.08
N TRP A 70 13.13 -3.60 -0.53
CA TRP A 70 14.31 -3.45 -1.36
C TRP A 70 15.51 -3.16 -0.46
N ASN A 71 16.53 -4.04 -0.50
CA ASN A 71 17.82 -3.76 0.10
C ASN A 71 18.55 -2.74 -0.77
N ILE A 72 18.34 -1.45 -0.49
CA ILE A 72 19.10 -0.40 -1.14
C ILE A 72 20.43 -0.29 -0.41
N THR A 73 21.39 -1.13 -0.78
CA THR A 73 22.79 -0.90 -0.39
C THR A 73 23.27 0.33 -1.17
N GLY A 74 23.25 1.49 -0.53
CA GLY A 74 23.72 2.72 -1.15
C GLY A 74 25.24 2.71 -1.29
N SER A 75 25.75 2.57 -2.51
CA SER A 75 26.90 3.37 -2.92
C SER A 75 26.35 4.69 -3.49
N GLN A 76 26.05 5.65 -2.61
CA GLN A 76 26.00 7.03 -3.07
C GLN A 76 27.45 7.51 -3.25
N SER A 77 27.96 7.37 -4.47
CA SER A 77 29.10 8.13 -4.97
C SER A 77 28.68 8.76 -6.29
N GLY A 78 27.85 9.81 -6.20
CA GLY A 78 27.82 10.83 -7.25
C GLY A 78 28.97 11.79 -6.97
N PRO A 79 29.78 12.19 -7.98
CA PRO A 79 30.82 13.17 -7.74
C PRO A 79 30.19 14.51 -7.36
N ALA A 80 30.76 15.14 -6.33
CA ALA A 80 30.66 16.57 -6.17
C ALA A 80 31.52 17.19 -7.26
N ASP A 81 30.91 17.94 -8.18
CA ASP A 81 31.48 18.94 -9.10
C ASP A 81 30.29 19.47 -9.95
N GLY A 82 29.94 20.74 -10.08
CA GLY A 82 30.35 22.02 -9.53
C GLY A 82 29.31 23.07 -9.98
#